data_AF-A0A971JVZ8-F1
#
_entry.id   AF-A0A971JVZ8-F1
#
_cell.length_a   1.000
_cell.length_b   1.000
_cell.length_c   1.000
_cell.angle_alpha   90.00
_cell.angle_beta   90.00
_cell.angle_gamma   90.00
#
_symmetry.space_group_name_H-M   'P 1'
#
loop_
_entity.id
_entity.type
_entity.pdbx_description
1 polymer ?
#
loop_
_entity_poly.entity_id
_entity_poly.type
_entity_poly.pdbx_seq_one_letter_code
_entity_poly.pdbx_strand_id
1 'polypeptide(L)'
;MILQLGAGHRVDVAHRALVIGVVDPASPVDEVLAEGPDVLGLRGVDAEAIGATVDSLRARSGLPVAVEPLDRAGLRAALAAGAALVHDPTGGALAEDLSEVAGSGASVVLHPGGAPVEPGARRERLRRLVEAARAAGMPPERIVVDDALDRVDHDAGLELLRTTGQLAALGHAMASGPVGGQVAPGSDDAQRGEAIGVHVLAVMEGCRLLRTRDVRTARRAADLTVELLRHVAEAPGAAA
;
A
#
# COMPACT_ATOMS: atom_id res chain seq x y z
N MET A 1 -3.05 4.60 16.14
CA MET A 1 -3.61 3.55 15.25
C MET A 1 -2.46 2.65 14.84
N ILE A 2 -2.46 1.37 15.19
CA ILE A 2 -1.30 0.50 14.95
C ILE A 2 -1.44 -0.22 13.60
N LEU A 3 -0.45 -0.05 12.73
CA LEU A 3 -0.23 -0.89 11.56
C LEU A 3 0.91 -1.85 11.87
N GLN A 4 0.73 -3.13 11.54
CA GLN A 4 1.77 -4.15 11.63
C GLN A 4 2.27 -4.50 10.23
N LEU A 5 3.58 -4.62 10.05
CA LEU A 5 4.27 -5.04 8.84
C LEU A 5 5.13 -6.28 9.18
N GLY A 6 4.59 -7.45 8.91
CA GLY A 6 5.22 -8.72 9.30
C GLY A 6 5.20 -8.95 10.80
N ALA A 7 5.97 -9.93 11.27
CA ALA A 7 6.01 -10.29 12.70
C ALA A 7 6.73 -9.26 13.59
N GLY A 8 7.61 -8.43 13.01
CA GLY A 8 8.57 -7.62 13.78
C GLY A 8 8.37 -6.10 13.77
N HIS A 9 7.51 -5.56 12.91
CA HIS A 9 7.39 -4.10 12.75
C HIS A 9 5.96 -3.66 13.07
N ARG A 10 5.79 -2.96 14.19
CA ARG A 10 4.53 -2.32 14.58
C ARG A 10 4.76 -0.82 14.59
N VAL A 11 3.96 -0.09 13.84
CA VAL A 11 4.12 1.36 13.67
C VAL A 11 2.82 2.04 14.07
N ASP A 12 2.92 3.06 14.92
CA ASP A 12 1.78 3.95 15.16
C ASP A 12 1.66 4.95 14.01
N VAL A 13 0.58 4.79 13.25
CA VAL A 13 0.22 5.60 12.10
C VAL A 13 -0.89 6.61 12.41
N ALA A 14 -1.18 6.86 13.70
CA ALA A 14 -2.10 7.94 14.08
C ALA A 14 -1.67 9.29 13.51
N HIS A 15 -0.36 9.55 13.53
CA HIS A 15 0.26 10.81 13.15
C HIS A 15 1.43 10.58 12.19
N ARG A 16 1.28 9.64 11.26
CA ARG A 16 2.28 9.34 10.22
C ARG A 16 1.65 8.52 9.10
N ALA A 17 1.97 8.84 7.86
CA ALA A 17 1.74 7.94 6.73
C ALA A 17 3.07 7.29 6.31
N LEU A 18 3.03 6.01 5.97
CA LEU A 18 4.18 5.26 5.50
C LEU A 18 4.30 5.32 3.99
N VAL A 19 5.53 5.40 3.48
CA VAL A 19 5.82 5.39 2.04
C VAL A 19 6.47 4.06 1.64
N ILE A 20 5.77 3.33 0.77
CA ILE A 20 6.30 2.16 0.06
C ILE A 20 6.98 2.65 -1.22
N GLY A 21 8.30 2.51 -1.26
CA GLY A 21 9.11 2.81 -2.45
C GLY A 21 9.18 1.60 -3.37
N VAL A 22 8.67 1.73 -4.60
CA VAL A 22 8.63 0.63 -5.56
C VAL A 22 10.05 0.34 -6.08
N VAL A 23 10.45 -0.93 -5.99
CA VAL A 23 11.68 -1.49 -6.52
C VAL A 23 11.30 -2.55 -7.55
N ASP A 24 11.80 -2.39 -8.77
CA ASP A 24 11.74 -3.42 -9.81
C ASP A 24 13.16 -3.93 -10.14
N PRO A 25 13.30 -5.06 -10.85
CA PRO A 25 14.62 -5.66 -11.11
C PRO A 25 15.57 -4.75 -11.89
N ALA A 26 15.03 -3.73 -12.58
CA ALA A 26 15.79 -2.77 -13.35
C ALA A 26 16.16 -1.50 -12.57
N SER A 27 15.53 -1.27 -11.41
CA SER A 27 15.73 -0.07 -10.59
C SER A 27 16.87 -0.25 -9.58
N PRO A 28 17.83 0.69 -9.50
CA PRO A 28 18.87 0.64 -8.49
C PRO A 28 18.27 0.81 -7.09
N VAL A 29 18.31 -0.25 -6.28
CA VAL A 29 17.80 -0.24 -4.89
C VAL A 29 18.38 0.90 -4.07
N ASP A 30 19.66 1.22 -4.28
CA ASP A 30 20.36 2.26 -3.52
C ASP A 30 19.80 3.67 -3.80
N GLU A 31 19.27 3.93 -4.99
CA GLU A 31 18.60 5.19 -5.31
C GLU A 31 17.28 5.31 -4.54
N VAL A 32 16.48 4.25 -4.53
CA VAL A 32 15.22 4.20 -3.77
C VAL A 32 15.51 4.37 -2.28
N LEU A 33 16.54 3.69 -1.74
CA LEU A 33 16.96 3.83 -0.35
C LEU A 33 17.41 5.26 0.00
N ALA A 34 18.10 5.95 -0.91
CA ALA A 34 18.55 7.32 -0.71
C ALA A 34 17.39 8.34 -0.66
N GLU A 35 16.23 8.00 -1.21
CA GLU A 35 14.98 8.76 -1.06
C GLU A 35 14.27 8.51 0.28
N GLY A 36 14.71 7.47 0.99
CA GLY A 36 14.17 6.98 2.24
C GLY A 36 12.80 6.36 2.01
N PRO A 37 12.63 5.08 1.78
CA PRO A 37 11.32 4.46 1.92
C PRO A 37 11.10 4.06 3.38
N ASP A 38 9.85 3.89 3.79
CA ASP A 38 9.57 3.18 5.06
C ASP A 38 9.48 1.67 4.82
N VAL A 39 9.12 1.28 3.59
CA VAL A 39 8.98 -0.10 3.11
C VAL A 39 9.48 -0.20 1.67
N LEU A 40 10.22 -1.25 1.34
CA LEU A 40 10.61 -1.54 -0.04
C LEU A 40 9.53 -2.39 -0.71
N GLY A 41 8.91 -1.88 -1.78
CA GLY A 41 7.88 -2.58 -2.57
C GLY A 41 8.48 -3.31 -3.76
N LEU A 42 8.82 -4.59 -3.59
CA LEU A 42 9.40 -5.44 -4.63
C LEU A 42 8.32 -5.95 -5.59
N ARG A 43 8.52 -5.75 -6.90
CA ARG A 43 7.64 -6.25 -7.95
C ARG A 43 8.40 -6.92 -9.09
N GLY A 44 7.73 -7.77 -9.86
CA GLY A 44 8.25 -8.30 -11.12
C GLY A 44 9.40 -9.28 -10.97
N VAL A 45 9.50 -9.98 -9.83
CA VAL A 45 10.49 -11.02 -9.59
C VAL A 45 9.83 -12.39 -9.65
N ASP A 46 10.42 -13.29 -10.42
CA ASP A 46 9.93 -14.66 -10.57
C ASP A 46 10.13 -15.49 -9.29
N ALA A 47 9.36 -16.57 -9.18
CA ALA A 47 9.32 -17.42 -7.99
C ALA A 47 10.69 -17.99 -7.59
N GLU A 48 11.57 -18.25 -8.55
CA GLU A 48 12.91 -18.80 -8.32
C GLU A 48 13.86 -17.80 -7.64
N ALA A 49 13.67 -16.50 -7.89
CA ALA A 49 14.55 -15.45 -7.41
C ALA A 49 13.98 -14.68 -6.21
N ILE A 50 12.65 -14.63 -6.06
CA ILE A 50 11.99 -13.71 -5.13
C ILE A 50 12.42 -13.90 -3.67
N GLY A 51 12.61 -15.14 -3.21
CA GLY A 51 13.06 -15.41 -1.84
C GLY A 51 14.44 -14.80 -1.56
N ALA A 52 15.41 -15.09 -2.44
CA ALA A 52 16.76 -14.55 -2.32
C ALA A 52 16.80 -13.01 -2.46
N THR A 53 15.94 -12.43 -3.30
CA THR A 53 15.81 -10.97 -3.42
C THR A 53 15.25 -10.35 -2.14
N VAL A 54 14.20 -10.93 -1.55
CA VAL A 54 13.64 -10.46 -0.27
C VAL A 54 14.70 -10.48 0.83
N ASP A 55 15.43 -11.59 0.99
CA ASP A 55 16.48 -11.72 2.00
C ASP A 55 17.59 -10.66 1.81
N SER A 56 18.05 -10.48 0.57
CA SER A 56 19.07 -9.49 0.23
C SER A 56 18.61 -8.07 0.55
N LEU A 57 17.39 -7.69 0.16
CA LEU A 57 16.85 -6.35 0.43
C LEU A 57 16.71 -6.09 1.94
N ARG A 58 16.22 -7.07 2.70
CA ARG A 58 16.10 -6.98 4.16
C ARG A 58 17.47 -6.82 4.82
N ALA A 59 18.44 -7.64 4.43
CA ALA A 59 19.79 -7.60 4.99
C ALA A 59 20.52 -6.29 4.68
N ARG A 60 20.33 -5.74 3.47
CA ARG A 60 20.96 -4.49 3.04
C ARG A 60 20.34 -3.24 3.65
N SER A 61 19.02 -3.20 3.77
CA SER A 61 18.29 -1.98 4.15
C SER A 61 17.84 -1.94 5.61
N GLY A 62 17.64 -3.10 6.23
CA GLY A 62 16.94 -3.21 7.52
C GLY A 62 15.46 -2.85 7.47
N LEU A 63 14.90 -2.57 6.28
CA LEU A 63 13.50 -2.17 6.11
C LEU A 63 12.58 -3.38 5.86
N PRO A 64 11.29 -3.28 6.21
CA PRO A 64 10.28 -4.22 5.74
C PRO A 64 10.23 -4.28 4.22
N VAL A 65 10.01 -5.48 3.67
CA VAL A 65 9.82 -5.69 2.23
C VAL A 65 8.38 -6.09 1.96
N ALA A 66 7.69 -5.29 1.16
CA ALA A 66 6.42 -5.61 0.56
C ALA A 66 6.64 -6.31 -0.79
N VAL A 67 5.84 -7.31 -1.13
CA VAL A 67 6.01 -8.10 -2.37
C VAL A 67 4.74 -8.11 -3.23
N GLU A 68 4.93 -8.01 -4.53
CA GLU A 68 3.91 -8.24 -5.57
C GLU A 68 4.21 -9.57 -6.27
N PRO A 69 3.75 -10.72 -5.72
CA PRO A 69 4.04 -12.03 -6.29
C PRO A 69 3.34 -12.19 -7.64
N LEU A 70 4.04 -12.79 -8.60
CA LEU A 70 3.50 -13.07 -9.94
C LEU A 70 2.61 -14.31 -9.96
N ASP A 71 2.86 -15.24 -9.04
CA ASP A 71 2.13 -16.48 -8.90
C ASP A 71 2.18 -16.99 -7.44
N ARG A 72 1.50 -18.11 -7.20
CA ARG A 72 1.44 -18.73 -5.86
C ARG A 72 2.78 -19.30 -5.41
N ALA A 73 3.64 -19.76 -6.31
CA ALA A 73 4.97 -20.26 -5.95
C ALA A 73 5.85 -19.12 -5.43
N GLY A 74 5.80 -17.96 -6.10
CA GLY A 74 6.49 -16.74 -5.70
C GLY A 74 5.95 -16.16 -4.40
N LEU A 75 4.63 -16.18 -4.19
CA LEU A 75 4.04 -15.84 -2.89
C LEU A 75 4.67 -16.67 -1.76
N ARG A 76 4.69 -18.00 -1.90
CA ARG A 76 5.25 -18.90 -0.89
C ARG A 76 6.71 -18.66 -0.62
N ALA A 77 7.50 -18.51 -1.69
CA ALA A 77 8.92 -18.22 -1.58
C ALA A 77 9.18 -16.89 -0.85
N ALA A 78 8.40 -15.85 -1.16
CA ALA A 78 8.50 -14.55 -0.50
C ALA A 78 8.08 -14.60 0.98
N LEU A 79 7.00 -15.31 1.30
CA LEU A 79 6.57 -15.51 2.69
C LEU A 79 7.62 -16.28 3.50
N ALA A 80 8.23 -17.33 2.92
CA ALA A 80 9.30 -18.09 3.55
C ALA A 80 10.57 -17.24 3.81
N ALA A 81 10.88 -16.31 2.91
CA ALA A 81 11.94 -15.30 3.09
C ALA A 81 11.53 -14.15 4.04
N GLY A 82 10.32 -14.20 4.60
CA GLY A 82 9.79 -13.24 5.57
C GLY A 82 9.46 -11.88 4.98
N ALA A 83 8.87 -11.85 3.79
CA ALA A 83 8.15 -10.68 3.30
C ALA A 83 7.20 -10.14 4.39
N ALA A 84 7.24 -8.83 4.61
CA ALA A 84 6.49 -8.18 5.68
C ALA A 84 5.05 -7.85 5.26
N LEU A 85 4.82 -7.64 3.97
CA LEU A 85 3.52 -7.31 3.41
C LEU A 85 3.39 -7.92 2.01
N VAL A 86 2.21 -8.42 1.69
CA VAL A 86 1.90 -8.94 0.36
C VAL A 86 0.84 -8.04 -0.27
N HIS A 87 1.09 -7.61 -1.50
CA HIS A 87 0.18 -6.79 -2.28
C HIS A 87 -0.04 -7.45 -3.64
N ASP A 88 -1.25 -7.88 -3.94
CA ASP A 88 -1.63 -8.30 -5.28
C ASP A 88 -2.45 -7.19 -5.93
N PRO A 89 -1.82 -6.40 -6.81
CA PRO A 89 -2.49 -5.29 -7.44
C PRO A 89 -3.48 -5.73 -8.53
N THR A 90 -3.66 -7.03 -8.78
CA THR A 90 -4.73 -7.54 -9.66
C THR A 90 -5.99 -7.95 -8.86
N GLY A 91 -5.82 -8.23 -7.56
CA GLY A 91 -6.86 -8.71 -6.65
C GLY A 91 -7.38 -10.12 -6.97
N GLY A 92 -6.67 -10.89 -7.80
CA GLY A 92 -7.07 -12.22 -8.24
C GLY A 92 -6.43 -13.37 -7.45
N ALA A 93 -5.25 -13.16 -6.86
CA ALA A 93 -4.43 -14.22 -6.29
C ALA A 93 -4.63 -14.38 -4.77
N LEU A 94 -4.88 -13.30 -4.01
CA LEU A 94 -4.71 -13.37 -2.55
C LEU A 94 -5.90 -13.92 -1.77
N ALA A 95 -7.11 -13.91 -2.32
CA ALA A 95 -8.30 -14.30 -1.56
C ALA A 95 -8.26 -15.78 -1.11
N GLU A 96 -7.68 -16.66 -1.92
CA GLU A 96 -7.54 -18.09 -1.62
C GLU A 96 -6.31 -18.39 -0.74
N ASP A 97 -5.39 -17.43 -0.61
CA ASP A 97 -4.11 -17.57 0.09
C ASP A 97 -4.08 -16.90 1.46
N LEU A 98 -5.20 -16.31 1.91
CA LEU A 98 -5.28 -15.56 3.17
C LEU A 98 -4.83 -16.37 4.40
N SER A 99 -5.12 -17.67 4.45
CA SER A 99 -4.67 -18.54 5.56
C SER A 99 -3.15 -18.74 5.56
N GLU A 100 -2.55 -18.84 4.37
CA GLU A 100 -1.11 -18.97 4.19
C GLU A 100 -0.39 -17.67 4.57
N VAL A 101 -0.93 -16.52 4.12
CA VAL A 101 -0.45 -15.19 4.54
C VAL A 101 -0.61 -14.99 6.06
N ALA A 102 -1.75 -15.39 6.63
CA ALA A 102 -1.99 -15.31 8.08
C ALA A 102 -0.91 -16.07 8.87
N GLY A 103 -0.67 -17.34 8.50
CA GLY A 103 0.30 -18.23 9.15
C GLY A 103 1.76 -17.77 9.04
N SER A 104 2.12 -17.07 7.96
CA SER A 104 3.47 -16.52 7.77
C SER A 104 3.82 -15.33 8.69
N GLY A 105 2.81 -14.66 9.27
CA GLY A 105 3.00 -13.41 9.99
C GLY A 105 3.02 -12.15 9.12
N ALA A 106 2.96 -12.26 7.79
CA ALA A 106 2.93 -11.13 6.85
C ALA A 106 1.60 -10.36 6.87
N SER A 107 1.63 -9.08 6.54
CA SER A 107 0.42 -8.27 6.33
C SER A 107 -0.08 -8.41 4.89
N VAL A 108 -1.33 -8.04 4.64
CA VAL A 108 -1.95 -8.13 3.32
C VAL A 108 -2.54 -6.79 2.90
N VAL A 109 -2.36 -6.42 1.63
CA VAL A 109 -3.14 -5.39 0.96
C VAL A 109 -4.20 -6.10 0.11
N LEU A 110 -5.46 -5.87 0.44
CA LEU A 110 -6.62 -6.40 -0.25
C LEU A 110 -7.05 -5.43 -1.34
N HIS A 111 -7.33 -5.99 -2.51
CA HIS A 111 -7.70 -5.25 -3.72
C HIS A 111 -9.05 -5.77 -4.25
N PRO A 112 -9.95 -4.92 -4.78
CA PRO A 112 -11.31 -5.31 -5.18
C PRO A 112 -11.39 -6.19 -6.46
N GLY A 113 -10.32 -6.88 -6.87
CA GLY A 113 -10.15 -7.50 -8.20
C GLY A 113 -11.43 -8.06 -8.85
N GLY A 114 -11.67 -7.67 -10.10
CA GLY A 114 -12.84 -8.08 -10.88
C GLY A 114 -14.18 -7.44 -10.47
N ALA A 115 -14.23 -6.57 -9.46
CA ALA A 115 -15.43 -5.78 -9.16
C ALA A 115 -15.69 -4.68 -10.21
N PRO A 116 -16.95 -4.26 -10.41
CA PRO A 116 -17.27 -3.05 -11.17
C PRO A 116 -16.51 -1.84 -10.65
N VAL A 117 -16.20 -0.88 -11.53
CA VAL A 117 -15.43 0.33 -11.20
C VAL A 117 -16.13 1.27 -10.21
N GLU A 118 -17.45 1.12 -10.06
CA GLU A 118 -18.27 1.89 -9.13
C GLU A 118 -17.76 1.81 -7.68
N PRO A 119 -17.54 2.95 -6.99
CA PRO A 119 -16.97 2.94 -5.64
C PRO A 119 -17.76 2.09 -4.64
N GLY A 120 -19.09 2.08 -4.75
CA GLY A 120 -19.95 1.25 -3.91
C GLY A 120 -19.68 -0.25 -4.07
N ALA A 121 -19.54 -0.73 -5.31
CA ALA A 121 -19.29 -2.13 -5.60
C ALA A 121 -17.88 -2.56 -5.16
N ARG A 122 -16.87 -1.73 -5.39
CA ARG A 122 -15.49 -1.98 -4.93
C ARG A 122 -15.40 -2.03 -3.42
N ARG A 123 -16.00 -1.07 -2.69
CA ARG A 123 -16.03 -1.08 -1.22
C ARG A 123 -16.74 -2.32 -0.68
N GLU A 124 -17.83 -2.72 -1.29
CA GLU A 124 -18.57 -3.90 -0.87
C GLU A 124 -17.76 -5.19 -1.10
N ARG A 125 -17.01 -5.27 -2.20
CA ARG A 125 -16.03 -6.36 -2.42
C ARG A 125 -14.92 -6.33 -1.37
N LEU A 126 -14.35 -5.16 -1.08
CA LEU A 126 -13.28 -5.00 -0.08
C LEU A 126 -13.76 -5.39 1.33
N ARG A 127 -14.97 -5.00 1.73
CA ARG A 127 -15.57 -5.44 3.00
C ARG A 127 -15.59 -6.96 3.13
N ARG A 128 -16.06 -7.65 2.09
CA ARG A 128 -16.07 -9.13 2.09
C ARG A 128 -14.67 -9.73 2.18
N LEU A 129 -13.68 -9.12 1.52
CA LEU A 129 -12.29 -9.56 1.60
C LEU A 129 -11.69 -9.33 3.00
N VAL A 130 -12.01 -8.19 3.65
CA VAL A 130 -11.58 -7.90 5.03
C VAL A 130 -12.16 -8.94 5.99
N GLU A 131 -13.45 -9.27 5.86
CA GLU A 131 -14.08 -10.31 6.67
C GLU A 131 -13.48 -11.70 6.39
N ALA A 132 -13.14 -12.03 5.14
CA ALA A 132 -12.44 -13.27 4.81
C ALA A 132 -11.04 -13.33 5.44
N ALA A 133 -10.30 -12.22 5.45
CA ALA A 133 -8.97 -12.15 6.07
C ALA A 133 -9.06 -12.32 7.60
N ARG A 134 -10.07 -11.71 8.23
CA ARG A 134 -10.37 -11.91 9.65
C ARG A 134 -10.73 -13.37 9.96
N ALA A 135 -11.57 -13.99 9.13
CA ALA A 135 -11.94 -15.40 9.27
C ALA A 135 -10.73 -16.34 9.11
N ALA A 136 -9.73 -15.94 8.32
CA ALA A 136 -8.45 -16.64 8.20
C ALA A 136 -7.49 -16.40 9.38
N GLY A 137 -7.90 -15.61 10.39
CA GLY A 137 -7.13 -15.34 11.60
C GLY A 137 -6.19 -14.13 11.51
N MET A 138 -6.33 -13.27 10.49
CA MET A 138 -5.54 -12.04 10.41
C MET A 138 -6.12 -10.97 11.35
N PRO A 139 -5.30 -10.37 12.23
CA PRO A 139 -5.74 -9.26 13.06
C PRO A 139 -5.90 -7.98 12.21
N PRO A 140 -6.78 -7.03 12.61
CA PRO A 140 -7.03 -5.80 11.84
C PRO A 140 -5.76 -5.00 11.51
N GLU A 141 -4.75 -5.01 12.37
CA GLU A 141 -3.49 -4.30 12.19
C GLU A 141 -2.64 -4.84 11.02
N ARG A 142 -2.96 -6.04 10.51
CA ARG A 142 -2.28 -6.69 9.38
C ARG A 142 -3.08 -6.64 8.08
N ILE A 143 -4.24 -6.00 8.08
CA ILE A 143 -5.12 -5.90 6.91
C ILE A 143 -5.15 -4.46 6.42
N VAL A 144 -4.74 -4.26 5.18
CA VAL A 144 -4.79 -2.99 4.45
C VAL A 144 -5.71 -3.15 3.25
N VAL A 145 -6.44 -2.10 2.88
CA VAL A 145 -7.26 -2.06 1.66
C VAL A 145 -6.71 -1.04 0.66
N ASP A 146 -6.81 -1.36 -0.62
CA ASP A 146 -6.54 -0.45 -1.74
C ASP A 146 -7.71 -0.57 -2.72
N ASP A 147 -8.31 0.55 -3.13
CA ASP A 147 -9.38 0.53 -4.11
C ASP A 147 -8.86 0.45 -5.55
N ALA A 148 -7.56 0.65 -5.76
CA ALA A 148 -6.88 0.67 -7.04
C ALA A 148 -7.49 1.63 -8.05
N LEU A 149 -7.54 2.89 -7.63
CA LEU A 149 -7.77 4.03 -8.50
C LEU A 149 -6.75 4.12 -9.66
N ASP A 150 -5.53 3.60 -9.51
CA ASP A 150 -4.47 3.60 -10.54
C ASP A 150 -4.73 2.61 -11.70
N ARG A 151 -5.80 1.82 -11.60
CA ARG A 151 -6.11 0.72 -12.53
C ARG A 151 -7.47 0.83 -13.21
N VAL A 152 -8.12 1.98 -13.07
CA VAL A 152 -9.38 2.29 -13.75
C VAL A 152 -9.19 3.45 -14.71
N ASP A 153 -10.19 3.75 -15.53
CA ASP A 153 -10.16 4.99 -16.32
C ASP A 153 -10.19 6.24 -15.41
N HIS A 154 -9.90 7.39 -16.00
CA HIS A 154 -9.72 8.63 -15.26
C HIS A 154 -10.98 9.05 -14.50
N ASP A 155 -12.17 8.98 -15.11
CA ASP A 155 -13.43 9.41 -14.49
C ASP A 155 -13.80 8.51 -13.30
N ALA A 156 -13.69 7.19 -13.48
CA ALA A 156 -13.86 6.24 -12.39
C ALA A 156 -12.84 6.46 -11.27
N GLY A 157 -11.60 6.77 -11.63
CA GLY A 157 -10.54 7.08 -10.66
C GLY A 157 -10.82 8.34 -9.84
N LEU A 158 -11.39 9.40 -10.44
CA LEU A 158 -11.83 10.59 -9.72
C LEU A 158 -12.98 10.29 -8.74
N GLU A 159 -13.93 9.44 -9.13
CA GLU A 159 -15.01 9.01 -8.24
C GLU A 159 -14.52 8.17 -7.05
N LEU A 160 -13.50 7.35 -7.26
CA LEU A 160 -12.84 6.62 -6.18
C LEU A 160 -12.11 7.58 -5.25
N LEU A 161 -11.31 8.49 -5.81
CA LEU A 161 -10.60 9.52 -5.05
C LEU A 161 -11.56 10.36 -4.19
N ARG A 162 -12.71 10.76 -4.75
CA ARG A 162 -13.79 11.49 -4.05
C ARG A 162 -14.37 10.71 -2.86
N THR A 163 -14.27 9.39 -2.87
CA THR A 163 -14.80 8.52 -1.81
C THR A 163 -13.72 7.86 -0.95
N THR A 164 -12.48 8.36 -1.00
CA THR A 164 -11.34 7.82 -0.24
C THR A 164 -11.60 7.72 1.26
N GLY A 165 -12.29 8.68 1.88
CA GLY A 165 -12.65 8.58 3.31
C GLY A 165 -13.54 7.37 3.64
N GLN A 166 -14.37 6.93 2.68
CA GLN A 166 -15.20 5.73 2.82
C GLN A 166 -14.39 4.44 2.66
N LEU A 167 -13.27 4.48 1.92
CA LEU A 167 -12.29 3.40 1.88
C LEU A 167 -11.53 3.30 3.21
N ALA A 168 -11.02 4.44 3.71
CA ALA A 168 -10.30 4.51 4.99
C ALA A 168 -11.17 4.07 6.17
N ALA A 169 -12.49 4.26 6.10
CA ALA A 169 -13.42 3.74 7.10
C ALA A 169 -13.46 2.20 7.21
N LEU A 170 -12.88 1.45 6.26
CA LEU A 170 -12.77 -0.02 6.32
C LEU A 170 -11.61 -0.50 7.20
N GLY A 171 -10.68 0.38 7.59
CA GLY A 171 -9.50 0.03 8.39
C GLY A 171 -8.25 0.77 7.91
N HIS A 172 -7.12 0.07 7.80
CA HIS A 172 -5.94 0.66 7.17
C HIS A 172 -6.16 0.73 5.67
N ALA A 173 -5.93 1.90 5.07
CA ALA A 173 -6.04 2.10 3.63
C ALA A 173 -4.72 2.59 3.02
N MET A 174 -4.50 2.15 1.78
CA MET A 174 -3.37 2.52 0.94
C MET A 174 -3.86 3.33 -0.26
N ALA A 175 -3.06 4.29 -0.69
CA ALA A 175 -3.21 4.95 -1.99
C ALA A 175 -2.04 4.56 -2.91
N SER A 176 -2.39 4.14 -4.12
CA SER A 176 -1.45 3.75 -5.17
C SER A 176 -1.55 4.73 -6.34
N GLY A 177 -0.42 5.36 -6.71
CA GLY A 177 -0.25 6.05 -7.99
C GLY A 177 -1.19 7.24 -8.29
N PRO A 178 -1.05 7.84 -9.49
CA PRO A 178 -1.99 8.82 -10.03
C PRO A 178 -3.31 8.16 -10.48
N VAL A 179 -4.32 8.99 -10.74
CA VAL A 179 -5.63 8.55 -11.22
C VAL A 179 -5.50 7.84 -12.57
N GLY A 180 -5.84 6.55 -12.61
CA GLY A 180 -5.82 5.73 -13.83
C GLY A 180 -4.45 5.48 -14.45
N GLY A 181 -3.38 5.61 -13.68
CA GLY A 181 -2.03 5.36 -14.19
C GLY A 181 -1.00 5.06 -13.10
N GLN A 182 0.22 4.75 -13.51
CA GLN A 182 1.35 4.58 -12.60
C GLN A 182 2.46 5.55 -12.96
N VAL A 183 3.16 6.09 -11.96
CA VAL A 183 4.45 6.76 -12.21
C VAL A 183 5.45 5.68 -12.62
N ALA A 184 6.07 5.85 -13.78
CA ALA A 184 7.07 4.95 -14.36
C ALA A 184 8.37 5.72 -14.66
N PRO A 185 9.50 5.03 -14.91
CA PRO A 185 10.70 5.68 -15.43
C PRO A 185 10.36 6.47 -16.70
N GLY A 186 10.62 7.78 -16.70
CA GLY A 186 10.30 8.68 -17.82
C GLY A 186 8.93 9.36 -17.78
N SER A 187 8.12 9.16 -16.73
CA SER A 187 6.91 9.98 -16.50
C SER A 187 7.22 11.47 -16.52
N ASP A 188 6.27 12.30 -16.93
CA ASP A 188 6.41 13.75 -16.92
C ASP A 188 6.10 14.35 -15.53
N ASP A 189 6.28 15.68 -15.41
CA ASP A 189 5.98 16.40 -14.17
C ASP A 189 4.48 16.38 -13.83
N ALA A 190 3.60 16.27 -14.83
CA ALA A 190 2.16 16.24 -14.62
C ALA A 190 1.75 14.94 -13.92
N GLN A 191 2.18 13.78 -14.43
CA GLN A 191 1.90 12.48 -13.83
C GLN A 191 2.47 12.36 -12.41
N ARG A 192 3.68 12.90 -12.17
CA ARG A 192 4.24 12.98 -10.82
C ARG A 192 3.39 13.88 -9.91
N GLY A 193 3.02 15.06 -10.40
CA GLY A 193 2.18 16.01 -9.67
C GLY A 193 0.82 15.43 -9.29
N GLU A 194 0.16 14.73 -10.22
CA GLU A 194 -1.11 14.04 -9.97
C GLU A 194 -0.98 12.98 -8.87
N ALA A 195 0.08 12.15 -8.92
CA ALA A 195 0.32 11.14 -7.89
C ALA A 195 0.50 11.76 -6.50
N ILE A 196 1.21 12.88 -6.41
CA ILE A 196 1.36 13.62 -5.15
C ILE A 196 0.03 14.22 -4.68
N GLY A 197 -0.78 14.77 -5.60
CA GLY A 197 -2.13 15.25 -5.29
C GLY A 197 -3.03 14.16 -4.72
N VAL A 198 -3.01 12.96 -5.33
CA VAL A 198 -3.71 11.78 -4.81
C VAL A 198 -3.23 11.42 -3.40
N HIS A 199 -1.91 11.36 -3.17
CA HIS A 199 -1.37 11.03 -1.85
C HIS A 199 -1.79 12.02 -0.76
N VAL A 200 -1.76 13.33 -1.04
CA VAL A 200 -2.18 14.36 -0.09
C VAL A 200 -3.66 14.18 0.27
N LEU A 201 -4.53 14.04 -0.72
CA LEU A 201 -5.97 13.81 -0.49
C LEU A 201 -6.19 12.51 0.29
N ALA A 202 -5.49 11.44 -0.07
CA ALA A 202 -5.61 10.17 0.63
C ALA A 202 -5.21 10.26 2.10
N VAL A 203 -4.12 10.96 2.43
CA VAL A 203 -3.70 11.17 3.83
C VAL A 203 -4.72 12.00 4.60
N MET A 204 -5.23 13.08 3.98
CA MET A 204 -6.32 13.90 4.53
C MET A 204 -7.55 13.06 4.87
N GLU A 205 -7.90 12.11 4.01
CA GLU A 205 -9.08 11.23 4.14
C GLU A 205 -8.84 9.99 5.02
N GLY A 206 -7.63 9.79 5.55
CA GLY A 206 -7.34 8.73 6.52
C GLY A 206 -6.47 7.57 6.03
N CYS A 207 -6.03 7.56 4.76
CA CYS A 207 -5.04 6.58 4.30
C CYS A 207 -3.70 6.80 5.02
N ARG A 208 -2.99 5.70 5.29
CA ARG A 208 -1.71 5.71 6.04
C ARG A 208 -0.60 4.92 5.36
N LEU A 209 -0.85 4.35 4.19
CA LEU A 209 0.20 3.83 3.31
C LEU A 209 0.10 4.51 1.96
N LEU A 210 1.24 4.88 1.39
CA LEU A 210 1.37 5.47 0.07
C LEU A 210 2.34 4.62 -0.74
N ARG A 211 1.98 4.24 -1.96
CA ARG A 211 2.84 3.44 -2.84
C ARG A 211 3.24 4.25 -4.06
N THR A 212 4.55 4.47 -4.23
CA THR A 212 5.06 5.37 -5.27
C THR A 212 6.47 5.01 -5.74
N ARG A 213 6.87 5.59 -6.88
CA ARG A 213 8.27 5.67 -7.34
C ARG A 213 8.96 6.98 -6.98
N ASP A 214 8.20 8.04 -6.69
CA ASP A 214 8.73 9.33 -6.23
C ASP A 214 8.63 9.39 -4.70
N VAL A 215 9.53 8.68 -4.03
CA VAL A 215 9.47 8.42 -2.59
C VAL A 215 9.76 9.71 -1.82
N ARG A 216 10.78 10.45 -2.25
CA ARG A 216 11.19 11.69 -1.56
C ARG A 216 10.07 12.72 -1.55
N THR A 217 9.42 12.94 -2.69
CA THR A 217 8.35 13.94 -2.80
C THR A 217 7.10 13.49 -2.07
N ALA A 218 6.72 12.21 -2.21
CA ALA A 218 5.58 11.65 -1.49
C ALA A 218 5.75 11.74 0.03
N ARG A 219 6.94 11.43 0.57
CA ARG A 219 7.19 11.61 2.01
C ARG A 219 6.98 13.06 2.42
N ARG A 220 7.62 14.00 1.75
CA ARG A 220 7.54 15.43 2.12
C ARG A 220 6.09 15.93 2.13
N ALA A 221 5.31 15.53 1.12
CA ALA A 221 3.90 15.88 1.05
C ALA A 221 3.08 15.23 2.18
N ALA A 222 3.33 13.95 2.47
CA ALA A 222 2.66 13.21 3.53
C ALA A 222 2.97 13.77 4.92
N ASP A 223 4.24 14.06 5.21
CA ASP A 223 4.69 14.63 6.49
C ASP A 223 4.03 15.99 6.74
N LEU A 224 4.01 16.88 5.75
CA LEU A 224 3.32 18.18 5.84
C LEU A 224 1.82 18.01 6.06
N THR A 225 1.18 17.08 5.36
CA THR A 225 -0.26 16.82 5.49
C THR A 225 -0.59 16.30 6.89
N VAL A 226 0.22 15.38 7.42
CA VAL A 226 0.09 14.88 8.79
C VAL A 226 0.30 16.00 9.82
N GLU A 227 1.29 16.87 9.61
CA GLU A 227 1.52 18.05 10.45
C GLU A 227 0.29 18.96 10.48
N LEU A 228 -0.31 19.24 9.32
CA LEU A 228 -1.56 20.00 9.22
C LEU A 228 -2.70 19.34 9.99
N LEU A 229 -2.92 18.04 9.81
CA LEU A 229 -3.99 17.30 10.50
C LEU A 229 -3.83 17.37 12.03
N ARG A 230 -2.59 17.31 12.53
CA ARG A 230 -2.29 17.51 13.95
C ARG A 230 -2.63 18.92 14.40
N HIS A 231 -2.20 19.92 13.63
CA HIS A 231 -2.46 21.32 13.95
C HIS A 231 -3.97 21.61 14.05
N VAL A 232 -4.76 21.07 13.12
CA VAL A 232 -6.23 21.22 13.13
C VAL A 232 -6.86 20.51 14.34
N ALA A 233 -6.39 19.32 14.70
CA ALA A 233 -6.90 18.58 15.86
C ALA A 233 -6.59 19.26 17.20
N GLU A 234 -5.48 19.99 17.27
CA GLU A 234 -5.03 20.72 18.47
C GLU A 234 -5.62 22.14 18.56
N ALA A 235 -6.26 22.64 17.50
CA ALA A 235 -6.82 24.00 17.44
C ALA A 235 -8.07 24.15 18.34
N PRO A 236 -8.15 25.21 19.17
CA PRO A 236 -9.34 25.48 19.98
C PRO A 236 -10.57 25.73 19.10
N GLY A 237 -11.60 24.87 19.22
CA GLY A 237 -12.88 25.04 18.53
C GLY A 237 -13.17 24.05 17.38
N ALA A 238 -12.31 23.07 17.13
CA ALA A 238 -12.50 22.06 16.06
C ALA A 238 -13.59 21.00 16.36
N ALA A 239 -14.28 21.09 17.50
CA ALA A 239 -15.48 20.31 17.79
C ALA A 239 -16.71 21.23 17.70
N ALA A 240 -17.22 21.42 16.48
CA ALA A 240 -18.54 21.99 16.21
C ALA A 240 -19.17 21.25 15.03
#